data_AF-A0AAJ6VL73-F1
#
_entry.id   AF-A0AAJ6VL73-F1
#
_cell.length_a   1.000
_cell.length_b   1.000
_cell.length_c   1.000
_cell.angle_alpha   90.00
_cell.angle_beta   90.00
_cell.angle_gamma   90.00
#
_symmetry.space_group_name_H-M   'P 1'
#
loop_
_entity.id
_entity.type
_entity.pdbx_description
1 polymer ?
#
loop_
_entity_poly.entity_id
_entity_poly.type
_entity_poly.pdbx_seq_one_letter_code
_entity_poly.pdbx_strand_id
1 'polypeptide(L)'
;MDEETLNRLAAEALLQEAKIGARRAAIIGPSGWIRKRETINKQFLHATLKNVISSNRHKTFSNKSKQNNTSSKSLENNDKH
;
A
#
# COMPACT_ATOMS: atom_id res chain seq x y z
N MET A 1 39.53 -33.20 4.48
CA MET A 1 38.89 -32.24 5.41
C MET A 1 38.25 -33.08 6.48
N ASP A 2 38.66 -32.89 7.72
CA ASP A 2 38.21 -33.71 8.83
C ASP A 2 36.80 -33.28 9.25
N GLU A 3 35.99 -34.21 9.75
CA GLU A 3 34.57 -33.99 10.07
C GLU A 3 34.36 -32.85 11.08
N GLU A 4 35.25 -32.74 12.06
CA GLU A 4 35.24 -31.66 13.04
C GLU A 4 35.45 -30.28 12.39
N THR A 5 36.35 -30.21 11.41
CA THR A 5 36.62 -28.98 10.66
C THR A 5 35.40 -28.59 9.82
N LEU A 6 34.73 -29.57 9.21
CA LEU A 6 33.53 -29.34 8.42
C LEU A 6 32.37 -28.82 9.28
N ASN A 7 32.16 -29.40 10.47
CA ASN A 7 31.15 -28.94 11.41
C ASN A 7 31.41 -27.53 11.92
N ARG A 8 32.67 -27.18 12.20
CA ARG A 8 33.04 -25.82 12.60
C ARG A 8 32.73 -24.80 11.51
N LEU A 9 33.08 -25.10 10.26
CA LEU A 9 32.79 -24.23 9.11
C LEU A 9 31.28 -24.08 8.87
N ALA A 10 30.52 -25.17 9.00
CA ALA A 10 29.06 -25.12 8.87
C ALA A 10 28.41 -24.24 9.95
N ALA A 11 28.84 -24.39 11.21
CA ALA A 11 28.35 -23.57 12.31
C ALA A 11 28.68 -22.08 12.12
N GLU A 12 29.90 -21.77 11.64
CA GLU A 12 30.29 -20.40 11.34
C GLU A 12 29.44 -19.80 10.22
N ALA A 13 29.21 -20.54 9.14
CA ALA A 13 28.38 -20.09 8.02
C ALA A 13 26.93 -19.78 8.46
N LEU A 14 26.34 -20.63 9.31
CA LEU A 14 25.00 -20.39 9.87
C LEU A 14 24.95 -19.09 10.69
N LEU A 15 25.95 -18.83 11.53
CA LEU A 15 26.03 -17.60 12.33
C LEU A 15 26.20 -16.35 11.46
N GLN A 16 26.99 -16.45 10.38
CA GLN A 16 27.18 -15.34 9.45
C GLN A 16 25.89 -15.01 8.68
N GLU A 17 25.18 -16.02 8.16
CA GLU A 17 23.91 -15.82 7.46
C GLU A 17 22.86 -15.23 8.41
N ALA A 18 22.79 -15.71 9.67
CA ALA A 18 21.89 -15.14 10.67
C ALA A 18 22.15 -13.64 10.92
N LYS A 19 23.42 -13.23 11.04
CA LYS A 19 23.81 -11.81 11.18
C LYS A 19 23.41 -10.98 9.95
N ILE A 20 23.56 -11.54 8.74
CA ILE A 20 23.15 -10.88 7.49
C ILE A 20 21.63 -10.73 7.45
N GLY A 21 20.89 -11.78 7.80
CA GLY A 21 19.43 -11.80 7.88
C GLY A 21 18.90 -10.75 8.87
N ALA A 22 19.51 -10.64 10.06
CA ALA A 22 19.16 -9.63 11.05
C ALA A 22 19.33 -8.20 10.52
N ARG A 23 20.45 -7.90 9.85
CA ARG A 23 20.69 -6.58 9.24
C ARG A 23 19.67 -6.26 8.15
N ARG A 24 19.36 -7.22 7.26
CA ARG A 24 18.33 -7.04 6.23
C ARG A 24 16.95 -6.77 6.83
N ALA A 25 16.59 -7.51 7.88
CA ALA A 25 15.33 -7.33 8.60
C ALA A 25 15.24 -5.96 9.30
N ALA A 26 16.34 -5.46 9.86
CA ALA A 26 16.37 -4.13 10.47
C ALA A 26 16.11 -3.00 9.45
N ILE A 27 16.60 -3.15 8.21
CA ILE A 27 16.44 -2.15 7.15
C ILE A 27 15.04 -2.18 6.53
N ILE A 28 14.52 -3.37 6.26
CA ILE A 28 13.28 -3.53 5.46
C ILE A 28 12.05 -3.76 6.37
N GLY A 29 12.26 -4.15 7.63
CA GLY A 29 11.21 -4.53 8.56
C GLY A 29 10.64 -5.94 8.32
N PRO A 30 9.59 -6.34 9.05
CA PRO A 30 8.95 -7.66 8.95
C PRO A 30 8.45 -8.01 7.52
N SER A 31 8.13 -6.98 6.74
CA SER A 31 7.70 -7.10 5.35
C SER A 31 8.84 -7.39 4.36
N GLY A 32 10.10 -7.29 4.78
CA GLY A 32 11.27 -7.59 3.95
C GLY A 32 11.52 -9.06 3.65
N TRP A 33 10.84 -9.96 4.38
CA TRP A 33 10.86 -11.40 4.10
C TRP A 33 9.82 -11.79 3.05
N ILE A 34 8.82 -10.94 2.81
CA ILE A 34 7.83 -11.10 1.77
C ILE A 34 8.41 -10.48 0.49
N ARG A 35 8.98 -11.32 -0.37
CA ARG A 35 9.47 -10.89 -1.69
C ARG A 35 8.33 -10.20 -2.44
N LYS A 36 8.48 -8.90 -2.72
CA LYS A 36 7.50 -8.16 -3.53
C LYS A 36 7.38 -8.88 -4.87
N ARG A 37 6.15 -9.21 -5.31
CA ARG A 37 5.95 -9.83 -6.61
C ARG A 37 6.41 -8.85 -7.70
N GLU A 38 7.49 -9.21 -8.38
CA GLU A 38 8.11 -8.38 -9.44
C GLU A 38 7.20 -8.20 -10.66
N THR A 39 6.20 -9.07 -10.82
CA THR A 39 5.33 -9.17 -11.99
C THR A 39 4.22 -8.12 -12.06
N ILE A 40 4.12 -7.21 -11.08
CA ILE A 40 3.08 -6.18 -11.12
C ILE A 40 3.52 -5.04 -12.04
N ASN A 41 2.75 -4.80 -13.10
CA ASN A 41 2.92 -3.62 -13.94
C ASN A 41 2.66 -2.35 -13.12
N LYS A 42 3.74 -1.71 -12.67
CA LYS A 42 3.68 -0.52 -11.81
C LYS A 42 2.99 0.67 -12.48
N GLN A 43 3.14 0.81 -13.80
CA GLN A 43 2.50 1.87 -14.57
C GLN A 43 0.99 1.72 -14.58
N PHE A 44 0.51 0.49 -14.81
CA PHE A 44 -0.91 0.16 -14.75
C PHE A 44 -1.49 0.41 -13.35
N LEU A 45 -0.83 -0.10 -12.30
CA LEU A 45 -1.30 0.10 -10.92
C LEU A 45 -1.39 1.58 -10.55
N HIS A 46 -0.37 2.36 -10.89
CA HIS A 46 -0.34 3.80 -10.61
C HIS A 46 -1.45 4.55 -11.37
N ALA A 47 -1.64 4.27 -12.67
CA ALA A 47 -2.69 4.86 -13.47
C ALA A 47 -4.09 4.52 -12.92
N THR A 48 -4.32 3.24 -12.59
CA THR A 48 -5.59 2.78 -12.00
C THR A 48 -5.89 3.49 -10.68
N LEU A 49 -4.92 3.55 -9.76
CA LEU A 49 -5.09 4.23 -8.47
C LEU A 49 -5.41 5.73 -8.65
N LYS A 50 -4.67 6.43 -9.52
CA LYS A 50 -4.88 7.86 -9.80
C LYS A 50 -6.29 8.12 -10.34
N ASN A 51 -6.78 7.28 -11.24
CA ASN A 51 -8.11 7.40 -11.84
C ASN A 51 -9.22 7.11 -10.83
N VAL A 52 -9.08 6.05 -10.03
CA VAL A 52 -10.05 5.71 -8.98
C VAL A 52 -10.17 6.84 -7.95
N ILE A 53 -9.05 7.35 -7.43
CA ILE A 53 -9.05 8.46 -6.47
C ILE A 53 -9.72 9.70 -7.07
N SER A 54 -9.39 10.04 -8.32
CA SER A 54 -10.00 11.20 -9.00
C SER A 54 -11.50 11.01 -9.18
N SER A 55 -11.95 9.84 -9.61
CA SER A 55 -13.38 9.52 -9.75
C SER A 55 -14.13 9.61 -8.41
N ASN A 56 -13.51 9.15 -7.33
CA ASN A 56 -14.10 9.23 -5.99
C ASN A 56 -14.24 10.67 -5.52
N ARG A 57 -13.23 11.52 -5.76
CA ARG A 57 -13.33 12.97 -5.49
C ARG A 57 -14.46 13.62 -6.31
N HIS A 58 -14.56 13.32 -7.61
CA HIS A 58 -15.66 13.88 -8.41
C HIS A 58 -17.03 13.45 -7.90
N LYS A 59 -17.19 12.20 -7.46
CA LYS A 59 -18.43 11.71 -6.82
C LYS A 59 -18.74 12.43 -5.51
N THR A 60 -17.75 12.66 -4.65
CA THR A 60 -17.99 13.37 -3.38
C THR A 60 -18.37 14.83 -3.60
N PHE A 61 -17.71 15.52 -4.53
CA PHE A 61 -18.06 16.90 -4.90
C PHE A 61 -19.43 16.99 -5.59
N SER A 62 -19.75 16.06 -6.49
CA SER A 62 -21.06 16.02 -7.16
C SER A 62 -22.22 15.72 -6.19
N ASN A 63 -22.02 14.84 -5.22
CA ASN A 63 -23.05 14.60 -4.20
C ASN A 63 -23.23 15.81 -3.28
N LYS A 64 -22.14 16.52 -2.94
CA LYS A 64 -22.23 17.75 -2.14
C LYS A 64 -22.94 18.89 -2.87
N SER A 65 -22.71 19.05 -4.18
CA SER A 65 -23.42 20.06 -4.97
C SER A 65 -24.90 19.72 -5.17
N LYS A 66 -25.26 18.44 -5.32
CA LYS A 66 -26.67 18.03 -5.38
C LYS A 66 -27.44 18.30 -4.09
N GLN A 67 -26.85 18.06 -2.91
CA GLN A 67 -27.52 18.34 -1.64
C GLN A 67 -27.75 19.84 -1.39
N ASN A 68 -26.82 20.70 -1.81
CA ASN A 68 -26.96 22.15 -1.66
C ASN A 68 -28.03 22.75 -2.60
N ASN A 69 -28.27 22.13 -3.76
CA ASN A 69 -29.30 22.57 -4.72
C ASN A 69 -30.71 22.08 -4.35
N THR A 70 -30.83 21.00 -3.56
CA THR A 70 -32.14 20.52 -3.09
C THR A 70 -32.68 21.32 -1.90
N SER A 71 -31.81 21.88 -1.05
CA SER A 71 -32.22 22.69 0.10
C SER A 71 -32.63 24.12 -0.26
N SER A 72 -32.13 24.66 -1.37
CA SER A 72 -32.47 26.00 -1.86
C SER A 72 -33.78 26.03 -2.64
N LYS A 73 -34.18 24.91 -3.25
CA LYS A 73 -35.42 24.81 -4.04
C LYS A 73 -36.70 24.61 -3.20
N SER A 74 -36.56 24.24 -1.93
CA SER A 74 -37.69 24.05 -1.01
C SER A 74 -38.17 25.33 -0.31
N LEU A 75 -37.38 26.42 -0.36
CA LEU A 75 -37.73 27.69 0.29
C LEU A 75 -38.51 28.65 -0.62
N GLU A 76 -38.50 28.45 -1.94
CA GLU A 76 -39.10 29.39 -2.91
C GLU A 76 -40.59 29.11 -3.23
N ASN A 77 -41.17 28.04 -2.67
CA ASN A 77 -42.54 27.61 -2.98
C ASN A 77 -43.59 27.95 -1.89
N ASN A 78 -43.23 28.65 -0.80
CA ASN A 78 -44.15 28.91 0.32
C ASN A 78 -44.74 30.33 0.37
N ASP A 79 -44.39 31.23 -0.55
CA ASP A 79 -44.86 32.65 -0.55
C ASP A 79 -46.01 32.94 -1.55
N LYS A 80 -46.70 31.92 -2.06
CA LYS A 80 -47.88 32.09 -2.92
C LYS A 80 -49.06 31.28 -2.39
N HIS A 81 -49.69 31.71 -1.31
CA HIS A 81 -51.12 31.47 -1.04
C HIS A 81 -51.66 32.46 -0.01
#